data_AF-A0AAW7YXC3-F1
#
_entry.id   AF-A0AAW7YXC3-F1
#
_cell.length_a   1.000
_cell.length_b   1.000
_cell.length_c   1.000
_cell.angle_alpha   90.00
_cell.angle_beta   90.00
_cell.angle_gamma   90.00
#
_symmetry.space_group_name_H-M   'P 1'
#
loop_
_entity.id
_entity.type
_entity.pdbx_description
1 polymer ?
#
loop_
_entity_poly.entity_id
_entity_poly.type
_entity_poly.pdbx_seq_one_letter_code
_entity_poly.pdbx_strand_id
1 'polypeptide(L)'
;LELSLDKQFRQVSWFGLGPHENDRDRLASAIVSRYQSSIDDLHPPYIFPSENGGRGAIRQLEIERDDGLALAINCQPHLQFAARRYSQQQLSQATHNYQLTDSGTVFVQLDIA
;
A
#
# COMPACT_ATOMS: atom_id res chain seq x y z
N LEU A 1 -10.01 6.60 -2.96
CA LEU A 1 -9.62 7.74 -2.08
C LEU A 1 -8.11 7.73 -1.95
N GLU A 2 -7.46 8.88 -2.01
CA GLU A 2 -6.01 8.99 -1.80
C GLU A 2 -5.72 9.83 -0.55
N LEU A 3 -4.83 9.34 0.31
CA LEU A 3 -4.30 10.04 1.47
C LEU A 3 -2.80 10.28 1.27
N SER A 4 -2.34 11.44 1.71
CA SER A 4 -0.91 11.80 1.74
C SER A 4 -0.46 11.91 3.20
N LEU A 5 0.47 11.06 3.60
CA LEU A 5 1.04 11.03 4.95
C LEU A 5 2.52 11.46 4.90
N ASP A 6 3.02 11.96 6.03
CA ASP A 6 4.45 12.27 6.16
C ASP A 6 5.32 10.99 6.07
N LYS A 7 6.55 11.10 5.55
CA LYS A 7 7.50 9.98 5.43
C LYS A 7 7.80 9.21 6.72
N GLN A 8 7.54 9.80 7.88
CA GLN A 8 7.74 9.16 9.19
C GLN A 8 6.83 7.94 9.38
N PHE A 9 5.70 7.87 8.68
CA PHE A 9 4.88 6.66 8.62
C PHE A 9 5.65 5.58 7.84
N ARG A 10 6.00 4.48 8.50
CA ARG A 10 6.96 3.50 7.97
C ARG A 10 6.48 2.08 8.04
N GLN A 11 5.64 1.75 9.01
CA GLN A 11 5.12 0.40 9.20
C GLN A 11 3.64 0.37 8.86
N VAL A 12 3.23 -0.72 8.22
CA VAL A 12 1.85 -1.01 7.88
C VAL A 12 1.49 -2.36 8.46
N SER A 13 0.37 -2.43 9.16
CA SER A 13 -0.26 -3.69 9.52
C SER A 13 -1.69 -3.74 8.98
N TRP A 14 -2.13 -4.92 8.56
CA TRP A 14 -3.50 -5.08 8.06
C TRP A 14 -4.08 -6.44 8.42
N PHE A 15 -5.40 -6.47 8.55
CA PHE A 15 -6.18 -7.70 8.60
C PHE A 15 -7.00 -7.81 7.31
N GLY A 16 -6.64 -8.77 6.46
CA GLY A 16 -7.18 -8.92 5.11
C GLY A 16 -6.35 -9.91 4.30
N LEU A 17 -6.41 -9.83 2.97
CA LEU A 17 -5.65 -10.74 2.09
C LEU A 17 -4.16 -10.37 2.04
N GLY A 18 -3.31 -11.39 1.96
CA GLY A 18 -1.86 -11.24 1.87
C GLY A 18 -1.14 -12.60 1.85
N PRO A 19 0.18 -12.62 2.10
CA PRO A 19 1.03 -11.46 2.41
C PRO A 19 1.40 -10.62 1.17
N HIS A 20 1.37 -11.23 -0.02
CA HIS A 20 1.77 -10.62 -1.29
C HIS A 20 0.63 -9.84 -1.95
N GLU A 21 1.02 -9.07 -2.97
CA GLU A 21 0.12 -8.30 -3.82
C GLU A 21 -0.98 -9.18 -4.41
N ASN A 22 -2.23 -8.71 -4.35
CA ASN A 22 -3.38 -9.39 -4.90
C ASN A 22 -4.41 -8.39 -5.42
N ASP A 23 -5.17 -8.83 -6.42
CA ASP A 23 -6.23 -8.09 -7.11
C ASP A 23 -7.46 -8.98 -7.27
N ARG A 24 -8.61 -8.38 -7.64
CA ARG A 24 -9.90 -9.07 -7.70
C ARG A 24 -9.91 -10.33 -8.56
N ASP A 25 -9.08 -10.38 -9.59
CA ASP A 25 -8.92 -11.51 -10.50
C ASP A 25 -7.76 -12.46 -10.11
N ARG A 26 -6.96 -12.11 -9.07
CA ARG A 26 -5.78 -12.85 -8.60
C ARG A 26 -5.79 -13.07 -7.09
N LEU A 27 -6.80 -13.79 -6.59
CA LEU A 27 -7.03 -14.01 -5.15
C LEU A 27 -6.62 -15.41 -4.65
N ALA A 28 -6.51 -16.41 -5.52
CA ALA A 28 -6.45 -17.82 -5.13
C ALA A 28 -5.25 -18.19 -4.21
N SER A 29 -4.16 -17.42 -4.28
CA SER A 29 -2.96 -17.63 -3.46
C SER A 29 -2.92 -16.76 -2.20
N ALA A 30 -3.85 -15.81 -2.05
CA ALA A 30 -3.86 -14.88 -0.93
C ALA A 30 -4.76 -15.39 0.20
N ILE A 31 -4.28 -15.31 1.44
CA ILE A 31 -4.98 -15.82 2.62
C ILE A 31 -5.37 -14.66 3.52
N VAL A 32 -6.57 -14.73 4.11
CA VAL A 32 -6.99 -13.74 5.10
C VAL A 32 -6.28 -14.00 6.43
N SER A 33 -5.42 -13.08 6.84
CA SER A 33 -4.72 -13.12 8.13
C SER A 33 -4.31 -11.71 8.55
N ARG A 34 -3.60 -11.61 9.68
CA ARG A 34 -2.93 -10.39 10.10
C ARG A 34 -1.51 -10.38 9.55
N TYR A 35 -1.14 -9.31 8.87
CA TYR A 35 0.18 -9.13 8.27
C TYR A 35 0.78 -7.78 8.70
N GLN A 36 2.09 -7.68 8.61
CA GLN A 36 2.85 -6.46 8.85
C GLN A 36 3.98 -6.36 7.82
N SER A 37 4.27 -5.15 7.37
CA SER A 37 5.32 -4.84 6.39
C SER A 37 5.78 -3.40 6.56
N SER A 38 7.00 -3.09 6.14
CA SER A 38 7.38 -1.69 5.93
C SER A 38 6.68 -1.13 4.68
N ILE A 39 6.51 0.19 4.61
CA ILE A 39 6.02 0.89 3.40
C ILE A 39 6.90 0.57 2.18
N ASP A 40 8.21 0.44 2.40
CA ASP A 40 9.17 0.25 1.32
C ASP A 40 9.10 -1.18 0.74
N ASP A 41 8.82 -2.18 1.59
CA ASP A 41 8.62 -3.58 1.17
C ASP A 41 7.27 -3.84 0.48
N LEU A 42 6.30 -2.92 0.61
CA LEU A 42 5.01 -3.02 -0.08
C LEU A 42 5.10 -2.65 -1.57
N HIS A 43 6.19 -2.03 -2.01
CA HIS A 43 6.40 -1.62 -3.39
C HIS A 43 7.26 -2.64 -4.16
N PRO A 44 6.66 -3.50 -5.01
CA PRO A 44 7.44 -4.38 -5.86
C PRO A 44 8.12 -3.57 -6.99
N PRO A 45 9.44 -3.68 -7.17
CA PRO A 45 10.19 -2.90 -8.16
C PRO A 45 10.07 -3.53 -9.56
N TYR A 46 8.88 -3.47 -10.17
CA TYR A 46 8.68 -3.91 -11.55
C TYR A 46 9.63 -3.17 -12.50
N ILE A 47 10.07 -3.85 -13.58
CA ILE A 47 11.07 -3.30 -14.53
C ILE A 47 10.58 -1.98 -15.11
N PHE A 48 9.32 -1.95 -15.54
CA PHE A 48 8.59 -0.73 -15.89
C PHE A 48 7.70 -0.35 -14.71
N PRO A 49 7.96 0.78 -14.03
CA PRO A 49 7.10 1.25 -12.97
C PRO A 49 5.64 1.35 -13.43
N SER A 50 4.74 0.90 -12.57
CA SER A 50 3.30 0.87 -12.84
C SER A 50 2.53 0.89 -11.52
N GLU A 51 1.21 0.81 -11.61
CA GLU A 51 0.41 0.47 -10.45
C GLU A 51 0.82 -0.92 -9.90
N ASN A 52 0.92 -1.02 -8.57
CA ASN A 52 1.38 -2.20 -7.86
C ASN A 52 1.07 -2.06 -6.35
N GLY A 53 1.39 -3.09 -5.57
CA GLY A 53 1.33 -3.12 -4.11
C GLY A 53 -0.07 -3.34 -3.53
N GLY A 54 -1.09 -3.57 -4.37
CA GLY A 54 -2.47 -3.78 -3.94
C GLY A 54 -2.66 -4.94 -2.96
N ARG A 55 -3.52 -4.75 -1.96
CA ARG A 55 -4.02 -5.81 -1.07
C ARG A 55 -5.52 -5.66 -0.92
N GLY A 56 -6.27 -6.71 -1.22
CA GLY A 56 -7.72 -6.73 -1.19
C GLY A 56 -8.35 -7.20 0.13
N ALA A 57 -9.68 -7.08 0.17
CA ALA A 57 -10.55 -7.53 1.26
C ALA A 57 -10.08 -7.12 2.66
N ILE A 58 -9.59 -5.89 2.78
CA ILE A 58 -9.10 -5.32 4.02
C ILE A 58 -10.26 -4.99 4.94
N ARG A 59 -10.11 -5.43 6.19
CA ARG A 59 -11.05 -5.19 7.30
C ARG A 59 -10.51 -4.14 8.26
N GLN A 60 -9.21 -4.19 8.51
CA GLN A 60 -8.47 -3.26 9.35
C GLN A 60 -7.16 -2.92 8.67
N LEU A 61 -6.79 -1.64 8.68
CA LEU A 61 -5.51 -1.14 8.21
C LEU A 61 -4.96 -0.18 9.26
N GLU A 62 -3.70 -0.32 9.60
CA GLU A 62 -2.98 0.57 10.49
C GLU A 62 -1.66 0.97 9.84
N ILE A 63 -1.36 2.27 9.84
CA ILE A 63 -0.11 2.81 9.34
C ILE A 63 0.48 3.65 10.46
N GLU A 64 1.67 3.28 10.91
CA GLU A 64 2.27 3.82 12.14
C GLU A 64 3.65 4.44 11.90
N ARG A 65 3.98 5.36 12.80
CA ARG A 65 5.28 5.98 12.98
C ARG A 65 6.03 5.32 14.13
N ASP A 66 7.35 5.46 14.12
CA ASP A 66 8.23 4.95 15.18
C ASP A 66 7.96 5.61 16.56
N ASP A 67 7.28 6.77 16.60
CA ASP A 67 6.89 7.47 17.84
C ASP A 67 5.49 7.09 18.36
N GLY A 68 4.84 6.09 17.74
CA GLY A 68 3.55 5.55 18.16
C GLY A 68 2.33 6.28 17.63
N LEU A 69 2.50 7.36 16.85
CA LEU A 69 1.38 7.96 16.13
C LEU A 69 0.95 7.04 14.97
N ALA A 70 -0.32 6.64 14.97
CA ALA A 70 -0.88 5.73 13.98
C ALA A 70 -2.17 6.25 13.35
N LEU A 71 -2.34 5.99 12.06
CA LEU A 71 -3.61 6.08 11.35
C LEU A 71 -4.25 4.69 11.32
N ALA A 72 -5.37 4.53 12.03
CA ALA A 72 -6.15 3.30 12.03
C ALA A 72 -7.45 3.46 11.24
N ILE A 73 -7.73 2.52 10.34
CA ILE A 73 -8.90 2.50 9.47
C ILE A 73 -9.62 1.17 9.65
N ASN A 74 -10.89 1.24 10.02
CA ASN A 74 -11.81 0.09 10.01
C ASN A 74 -12.69 0.18 8.77
N CYS A 75 -12.71 -0.89 7.98
CA CYS A 75 -13.30 -0.88 6.64
C CYS A 75 -14.65 -1.62 6.62
N GLN A 76 -15.74 -0.88 6.37
CA GLN A 76 -17.05 -1.44 6.05
C GLN A 76 -17.69 -0.61 4.91
N PRO A 77 -17.83 -1.15 3.67
CA PRO A 77 -17.43 -2.49 3.22
C PRO A 77 -15.91 -2.72 3.25
N HIS A 78 -15.47 -3.96 3.01
CA HIS A 78 -14.03 -4.24 2.87
C HIS A 78 -13.43 -3.44 1.70
N LEU A 79 -12.18 -3.01 1.85
CA LEU A 79 -11.50 -2.18 0.85
C LEU A 79 -10.31 -2.90 0.23
N GLN A 80 -9.81 -2.35 -0.88
CA GLN A 80 -8.47 -2.59 -1.39
C GLN A 80 -7.57 -1.41 -0.99
N PHE A 81 -6.32 -1.70 -0.61
CA PHE A 81 -5.34 -0.65 -0.33
C PHE A 81 -4.02 -0.87 -1.07
N ALA A 82 -3.30 0.23 -1.29
CA ALA A 82 -1.89 0.23 -1.63
C ALA A 82 -1.21 1.40 -0.90
N ALA A 83 0.03 1.19 -0.43
CA ALA A 83 0.80 2.22 0.25
C ALA A 83 2.23 2.26 -0.33
N ARG A 84 2.71 3.46 -0.70
CA ARG A 84 3.94 3.63 -1.48
C ARG A 84 4.57 5.03 -1.30
N ARG A 85 5.86 5.16 -1.59
CA ARG A 85 6.61 6.44 -1.58
C ARG A 85 6.41 7.31 -2.82
N TYR A 86 5.81 6.74 -3.87
CA TYR A 86 5.74 7.36 -5.19
C TYR A 86 4.29 7.66 -5.57
N SER A 87 4.06 8.83 -6.17
CA SER A 87 2.72 9.20 -6.62
C SER A 87 2.31 8.39 -7.86
N GLN A 88 1.00 8.31 -8.11
CA GLN A 88 0.47 7.70 -9.34
C GLN A 88 1.00 8.37 -10.61
N GLN A 89 1.20 9.69 -10.56
CA GLN A 89 1.77 10.44 -11.68
C GLN A 89 3.22 10.02 -11.95
N GLN A 90 4.05 9.85 -10.91
CA GLN A 90 5.42 9.37 -11.09
C GLN A 90 5.44 7.96 -11.66
N LEU A 91 4.61 7.06 -11.13
CA LEU A 91 4.55 5.68 -11.59
C LEU A 91 4.09 5.56 -13.05
N SER A 92 3.16 6.41 -13.50
CA SER A 92 2.70 6.40 -14.90
C SER A 92 3.67 7.05 -15.89
N GLN A 93 4.52 7.97 -15.43
CA GLN A 93 5.50 8.68 -16.29
C GLN A 93 6.87 8.00 -16.34
N ALA A 94 7.24 7.28 -15.28
CA ALA A 94 8.54 6.62 -15.20
C ALA A 94 8.59 5.38 -16.09
N THR A 95 9.68 5.26 -16.84
CA THR A 95 9.99 4.07 -17.65
C THR A 95 10.96 3.14 -16.94
N HIS A 96 11.65 3.62 -15.90
CA HIS A 96 12.65 2.89 -15.14
C HIS A 96 12.62 3.32 -13.66
N ASN A 97 12.92 2.40 -12.74
CA ASN A 97 12.86 2.67 -11.29
C ASN A 97 13.72 3.84 -10.82
N TYR A 98 14.89 4.08 -11.42
CA TYR A 98 15.77 5.18 -11.01
C TYR A 98 15.17 6.59 -11.25
N GLN A 99 14.09 6.68 -12.03
CA GLN A 99 13.37 7.94 -12.30
C GLN A 99 12.37 8.27 -11.19
N LEU A 100 12.04 7.30 -10.34
CA LEU A 100 11.17 7.51 -9.19
C LEU A 100 11.95 8.25 -8.09
N THR A 101 11.33 9.30 -7.55
CA THR A 101 11.93 10.14 -6.50
C THR A 101 10.99 10.21 -5.32
N ASP A 102 11.46 9.77 -4.16
CA ASP A 102 10.71 9.90 -2.90
C ASP A 102 10.55 11.39 -2.55
N SER A 103 9.30 11.87 -2.53
CA SER A 103 8.97 13.26 -2.19
C SER A 103 8.92 13.52 -0.69
N GLY A 104 9.20 12.52 0.15
CA GLY A 104 8.97 12.57 1.59
C GLY A 104 7.52 12.35 1.97
N THR A 105 6.73 11.75 1.08
CA THR A 105 5.30 11.49 1.26
C THR A 105 5.02 10.01 1.11
N VAL A 106 4.18 9.46 1.99
CA VAL A 106 3.57 8.15 1.79
C VAL A 106 2.19 8.35 1.19
N PHE A 107 1.99 7.84 -0.02
CA PHE A 107 0.71 7.84 -0.71
C PHE A 107 -0.03 6.56 -0.38
N VAL A 108 -1.23 6.69 0.19
CA VAL A 108 -2.10 5.58 0.56
C VAL A 108 -3.37 5.68 -0.27
N GLN A 109 -3.61 4.66 -1.10
CA GLN A 109 -4.83 4.53 -1.88
C GLN A 109 -5.77 3.56 -1.19
N LEU A 110 -7.05 3.92 -1.19
CA LEU A 110 -8.13 3.17 -0.59
C LEU A 110 -9.30 3.11 -1.57
N ASP A 111 -9.57 1.94 -2.11
CA ASP A 111 -10.59 1.76 -3.15
C ASP A 111 -11.65 0.74 -2.73
N ILE A 112 -12.88 1.00 -3.16
CA ILE A 112 -14.00 0.08 -2.91
C ILE A 112 -13.88 -1.10 -3.88
N ALA A 113 -13.58 -2.25 -3.27
CA ALA A 113 -13.67 -3.62 -3.76
C ALA A 113 -15.05 -4.00 -4.36
#